data_AF-A0A5P9CS55-F1
#
_entry.id   AF-A0A5P9CS55-F1
#
_cell.length_a   1.000
_cell.length_b   1.000
_cell.length_c   1.000
_cell.angle_alpha   90.00
_cell.angle_beta   90.00
_cell.angle_gamma   90.00
#
_symmetry.space_group_name_H-M   'P 1'
#
loop_
_entity.id
_entity.type
_entity.pdbx_description
1 polymer ?
#
loop_
_entity_poly.entity_id
_entity_poly.type
_entity_poly.pdbx_seq_one_letter_code
_entity_poly.pdbx_strand_id
1 'polypeptide(L)'
;MYRPLKSWIGAGLLGLFILMTAAVVHVFPLSNWDMFAYTAVILEPAAEDRNDLHRQTYGFVRENLSEGEFLTLTQDRPYRIRQAQDPDAFVTMLSFYRLKILYVETAKLLSGFMDPVKALRLVSFVSAIAVGALLMIWLARTGTLMYGPVIVALLIFADFGGTAQLISPDLYATVFLLAAAFLYLERLDIASAACLVAAFLIRPDHLAFIGVFFVFAAIYGHGRWTMTGCFVVCFGIYYWLTRVSDHPGWWVHMWFTHVEYVPTLEGFDPPFSPITYVQMLVRSTVRSLMSQTWLALLFAEMLFFAKCITLSELRDRERVLLYAVVASICAKYLVFPHFETRFYLPYLTIIGMVLLVAWHRQREPRANVSP
;
A
#
# COMPACT_ATOMS: atom_id res chain seq x y z
N MET A 1 -0.50 39.72 -6.88
CA MET A 1 0.92 39.35 -7.13
C MET A 1 1.52 38.35 -6.12
N TYR A 2 0.89 38.03 -4.97
CA TYR A 2 1.46 37.17 -3.91
C TYR A 2 1.13 35.64 -3.98
N ARG A 3 0.21 35.21 -4.86
CA ARG A 3 -0.12 33.79 -5.07
C ARG A 3 1.02 32.91 -5.65
N PRO A 4 1.88 33.40 -6.58
CA PRO A 4 2.91 32.52 -7.17
C PRO A 4 3.99 32.13 -6.16
N LEU A 5 4.48 33.07 -5.34
CA LEU A 5 5.58 32.77 -4.39
C LEU A 5 5.21 31.70 -3.37
N LYS A 6 4.02 31.78 -2.75
CA LYS A 6 3.55 30.78 -1.79
C LYS A 6 3.42 29.38 -2.43
N SER A 7 2.96 29.33 -3.67
CA SER A 7 2.82 28.09 -4.43
C SER A 7 4.18 27.46 -4.71
N TRP A 8 5.17 28.26 -5.10
CA TRP A 8 6.55 27.79 -5.32
C TRP A 8 7.22 27.31 -4.03
N ILE A 9 7.03 28.01 -2.91
CA ILE A 9 7.54 27.56 -1.61
C ILE A 9 6.92 26.21 -1.22
N GLY A 10 5.59 26.07 -1.35
CA GLY A 10 4.93 24.82 -1.01
C GLY A 10 5.36 23.66 -1.91
N ALA A 11 5.43 23.89 -3.23
CA ALA A 11 5.94 22.91 -4.19
C ALA A 11 7.40 22.53 -3.90
N GLY A 12 8.25 23.52 -3.60
CA GLY A 12 9.67 23.32 -3.30
C GLY A 12 9.88 22.49 -2.03
N LEU A 13 9.12 22.75 -0.97
CA LEU A 13 9.20 21.97 0.28
C LEU A 13 8.74 20.52 0.10
N LEU A 14 7.64 20.30 -0.64
CA LEU A 14 7.20 18.94 -0.96
C LEU A 14 8.24 18.23 -1.85
N GLY A 15 8.74 18.89 -2.88
CA GLY A 15 9.77 18.35 -3.78
C GLY A 15 11.04 17.98 -3.02
N LEU A 16 11.53 18.86 -2.15
CA LEU A 16 12.70 18.60 -1.32
C LEU A 16 12.48 17.41 -0.39
N PHE A 17 11.32 17.33 0.29
CA PHE A 17 10.99 16.19 1.15
C PHE A 17 11.00 14.86 0.40
N ILE A 18 10.42 14.82 -0.81
CA ILE A 18 10.39 13.61 -1.64
C ILE A 18 11.79 13.24 -2.11
N LEU A 19 12.59 14.20 -2.58
CA LEU A 19 13.97 13.96 -3.00
C LEU A 19 14.85 13.47 -1.85
N MET A 20 14.69 14.06 -0.67
CA MET A 20 15.40 13.61 0.54
C MET A 20 14.98 12.20 0.94
N THR A 21 13.68 11.89 0.91
CA THR A 21 13.19 10.53 1.18
C THR A 21 13.75 9.53 0.17
N ALA A 22 13.70 9.85 -1.12
CA ALA A 22 14.24 9.00 -2.19
C ALA A 22 15.76 8.79 -2.03
N ALA A 23 16.51 9.84 -1.67
CA ALA A 23 17.93 9.73 -1.37
C ALA A 23 18.20 8.81 -0.18
N VAL A 24 17.41 8.91 0.90
CA VAL A 24 17.52 8.00 2.05
C VAL A 24 17.20 6.57 1.66
N VAL A 25 16.15 6.32 0.89
CA VAL A 25 15.80 4.97 0.39
C VAL A 25 16.93 4.37 -0.44
N HIS A 26 17.62 5.19 -1.23
CA HIS A 26 18.74 4.74 -2.05
C HIS A 26 20.01 4.45 -1.23
N VAL A 27 20.33 5.31 -0.26
CA VAL A 27 21.59 5.23 0.52
C VAL A 27 21.46 4.30 1.74
N PHE A 28 20.31 4.28 2.39
CA PHE A 28 20.00 3.53 3.60
C PHE A 28 18.70 2.71 3.43
N PRO A 29 18.66 1.73 2.50
CA PRO A 29 17.50 0.86 2.36
C PRO A 29 17.30 0.01 3.62
N LEU A 30 16.04 -0.26 3.99
CA LEU A 30 15.73 -1.10 5.15
C LEU A 30 15.52 -2.54 4.73
N SER A 31 16.21 -3.44 5.43
CA SER A 31 16.22 -4.86 5.13
C SER A 31 15.18 -5.62 5.96
N ASN A 32 14.23 -6.28 5.29
CA ASN A 32 13.20 -7.12 5.90
C ASN A 32 13.16 -8.53 5.29
N TRP A 33 12.56 -9.49 6.00
CA TRP A 33 12.54 -10.89 5.58
C TRP A 33 11.82 -11.13 4.23
N ASP A 34 10.87 -10.25 3.85
CA ASP A 34 10.16 -10.35 2.58
C ASP A 34 11.10 -10.34 1.37
N MET A 35 12.31 -9.77 1.49
CA MET A 35 13.28 -9.79 0.40
C MET A 35 13.68 -11.21 0.00
N PHE A 36 13.76 -12.15 0.94
CA PHE A 36 14.09 -13.55 0.64
C PHE A 36 12.97 -14.17 -0.18
N ALA A 37 11.72 -14.04 0.30
CA ALA A 37 10.57 -14.64 -0.36
C ALA A 37 10.31 -14.05 -1.75
N TYR A 38 10.38 -12.72 -1.92
CA TYR A 38 10.22 -12.12 -3.25
C TYR A 38 11.38 -12.46 -4.19
N THR A 39 12.64 -12.47 -3.70
CA THR A 39 13.79 -12.89 -4.51
C THR A 39 13.63 -14.33 -4.98
N ALA A 40 13.19 -15.23 -4.11
CA ALA A 40 12.89 -16.61 -4.48
C ALA A 40 11.80 -16.68 -5.56
N VAL A 41 10.68 -15.98 -5.39
CA VAL A 41 9.60 -15.99 -6.41
C VAL A 41 10.07 -15.42 -7.77
N ILE A 42 11.03 -14.48 -7.77
CA ILE A 42 11.66 -13.96 -8.99
C ILE A 42 12.52 -15.05 -9.67
N LEU A 43 13.32 -15.77 -8.90
CA LEU A 43 14.27 -16.79 -9.39
C LEU A 43 13.62 -18.15 -9.69
N GLU A 44 12.45 -18.42 -9.12
CA GLU A 44 11.74 -19.70 -9.21
C GLU A 44 11.63 -20.29 -10.62
N PRO A 45 11.35 -19.52 -11.70
CA PRO A 45 11.28 -20.09 -13.05
C PRO A 45 12.61 -20.61 -13.61
N ALA A 46 13.74 -20.15 -13.07
CA ALA A 46 15.08 -20.49 -13.55
C ALA A 46 15.82 -21.50 -12.66
N ALA A 47 15.28 -21.80 -11.48
CA ALA A 47 15.90 -22.73 -10.54
C ALA A 47 15.66 -24.19 -10.95
N GLU A 48 16.69 -25.03 -10.79
CA GLU A 48 16.61 -26.45 -11.15
C GLU A 48 15.76 -27.25 -10.15
N ASP A 49 15.92 -26.96 -8.86
CA ASP A 49 15.19 -27.58 -7.76
C ASP A 49 15.06 -26.62 -6.55
N ARG A 50 14.43 -27.12 -5.47
CA ARG A 50 14.21 -26.35 -4.24
C ARG A 50 15.51 -25.95 -3.54
N ASN A 51 16.55 -26.80 -3.58
CA ASN A 51 17.84 -26.52 -2.95
C ASN A 51 18.60 -25.45 -3.72
N ASP A 52 18.57 -25.52 -5.05
CA ASP A 52 19.14 -24.53 -5.93
C ASP A 52 18.44 -23.17 -5.75
N LEU A 53 17.10 -23.15 -5.76
CA LEU A 53 16.33 -21.92 -5.50
C LEU A 53 16.71 -21.28 -4.17
N HIS A 54 16.76 -22.08 -3.10
CA HIS A 54 17.12 -21.63 -1.76
C HIS A 54 18.55 -21.08 -1.72
N ARG A 55 19.53 -21.83 -2.24
CA ARG A 55 20.93 -21.42 -2.30
C ARG A 55 21.10 -20.11 -3.07
N GLN A 56 20.51 -19.99 -4.26
CA GLN A 56 20.60 -18.78 -5.07
C GLN A 56 19.97 -17.59 -4.34
N THR A 57 18.77 -17.77 -3.80
CA THR A 57 18.04 -16.72 -3.06
C THR A 57 18.86 -16.18 -1.90
N TYR A 58 19.36 -17.07 -1.03
CA TYR A 58 20.15 -16.67 0.12
C TYR A 58 21.51 -16.10 -0.29
N GLY A 59 22.09 -16.55 -1.41
CA GLY A 59 23.29 -15.99 -2.02
C GLY A 59 23.11 -14.52 -2.42
N PHE A 60 22.12 -14.23 -3.28
CA PHE A 60 21.82 -12.86 -3.71
C PHE A 60 21.49 -11.94 -2.55
N VAL A 61 20.68 -12.40 -1.59
CA VAL A 61 20.36 -11.60 -0.41
C VAL A 61 21.60 -11.32 0.43
N ARG A 62 22.46 -12.31 0.65
CA ARG A 62 23.71 -12.12 1.41
C ARG A 62 24.65 -11.10 0.77
N GLU A 63 24.75 -11.10 -0.56
CA GLU A 63 25.60 -10.15 -1.30
C GLU A 63 25.11 -8.69 -1.21
N ASN A 64 23.83 -8.47 -0.87
CA ASN A 64 23.21 -7.16 -0.80
C ASN A 64 23.01 -6.62 0.63
N LEU A 65 23.53 -7.33 1.63
CA LEU A 65 23.38 -7.03 3.05
C LEU A 65 24.73 -6.98 3.78
N SER A 66 24.78 -6.23 4.88
CA SER A 66 25.87 -6.39 5.84
C SER A 66 25.76 -7.75 6.54
N GLU A 67 26.88 -8.25 7.07
CA GLU A 67 26.90 -9.52 7.81
C GLU A 67 25.94 -9.51 9.00
N GLY A 68 25.88 -8.40 9.75
CA GLY A 68 24.98 -8.25 10.90
C GLY A 68 23.49 -8.27 10.52
N GLU A 69 23.11 -7.63 9.42
CA GLU A 69 21.73 -7.69 8.90
C GLU A 69 21.39 -9.10 8.45
N PHE A 70 22.29 -9.76 7.72
CA PHE A 70 22.07 -11.12 7.25
C PHE A 70 21.89 -12.10 8.41
N LEU A 71 22.74 -12.01 9.44
CA LEU A 71 22.58 -12.80 10.67
C LEU A 71 21.25 -12.52 11.35
N THR A 72 20.85 -11.25 11.47
CA THR A 72 19.57 -10.88 12.07
C THR A 72 18.40 -11.49 11.30
N LEU A 73 18.43 -11.44 9.96
CA LEU A 73 17.35 -11.93 9.11
C LEU A 73 17.31 -13.46 8.97
N THR A 74 18.35 -14.17 9.42
CA THR A 74 18.45 -15.63 9.29
C THR A 74 18.55 -16.37 10.63
N GLN A 75 18.92 -15.71 11.73
CA GLN A 75 19.26 -16.37 13.00
C GLN A 75 18.56 -15.80 14.26
N ASP A 76 17.82 -14.68 14.18
CA ASP A 76 17.26 -14.03 15.38
C ASP A 76 16.08 -14.78 16.04
N ARG A 77 15.42 -15.70 15.34
CA ARG A 77 14.27 -16.47 15.87
C ARG A 77 14.09 -17.82 15.19
N PRO A 78 13.43 -18.80 15.85
CA PRO A 78 13.27 -20.17 15.34
C PRO A 78 12.71 -20.25 13.92
N TYR A 79 11.72 -19.41 13.59
CA TYR A 79 11.18 -19.30 12.24
C TYR A 79 12.26 -19.02 11.19
N ARG A 80 13.08 -17.98 11.40
CA ARG A 80 14.11 -17.55 10.43
C ARG A 80 15.24 -18.56 10.31
N ILE A 81 15.64 -19.16 11.44
CA ILE A 81 16.62 -20.26 11.45
C ILE A 81 16.12 -21.41 10.58
N ARG A 82 14.85 -21.81 10.78
CA ARG A 82 14.23 -22.88 10.00
C ARG A 82 14.21 -22.55 8.50
N GLN A 83 13.76 -21.36 8.12
CA GLN A 83 13.72 -20.95 6.71
C GLN A 83 15.12 -20.93 6.10
N ALA A 84 16.14 -20.52 6.86
CA ALA A 84 17.52 -20.43 6.39
C ALA A 84 18.24 -21.79 6.25
N GLN A 85 17.79 -22.81 6.96
CA GLN A 85 18.44 -24.13 6.98
C GLN A 85 17.71 -25.18 6.16
N ASP A 86 16.41 -25.01 5.94
CA ASP A 86 15.57 -26.01 5.29
C ASP A 86 14.87 -25.44 4.04
N PRO A 87 15.30 -25.86 2.84
CA PRO A 87 14.69 -25.43 1.58
C PRO A 87 13.21 -25.80 1.42
N ASP A 88 12.76 -26.93 1.96
CA ASP A 88 11.37 -27.36 1.85
C ASP A 88 10.46 -26.48 2.70
N ALA A 89 10.88 -26.18 3.93
CA ALA A 89 10.18 -25.23 4.80
C ALA A 89 10.06 -23.85 4.14
N PHE A 90 11.16 -23.36 3.56
CA PHE A 90 11.20 -22.07 2.86
C PHE A 90 10.22 -22.00 1.68
N VAL A 91 10.20 -23.03 0.83
CA VAL A 91 9.33 -23.06 -0.36
C VAL A 91 7.85 -23.01 0.02
N THR A 92 7.46 -23.55 1.17
CA THR A 92 6.05 -23.49 1.62
C THR A 92 5.56 -22.05 1.80
N MET A 93 6.43 -21.12 2.19
CA MET A 93 6.10 -19.71 2.44
C MET A 93 5.85 -18.91 1.16
N LEU A 94 6.35 -19.36 0.00
CA LEU A 94 6.33 -18.60 -1.24
C LEU A 94 4.92 -18.37 -1.79
N SER A 95 3.96 -19.23 -1.43
CA SER A 95 2.54 -19.10 -1.82
C SER A 95 1.94 -17.75 -1.40
N PHE A 96 2.37 -17.18 -0.27
CA PHE A 96 1.94 -15.85 0.16
C PHE A 96 2.44 -14.73 -0.76
N TYR A 97 3.54 -14.94 -1.47
CA TYR A 97 4.24 -13.91 -2.25
C TYR A 97 3.89 -14.00 -3.74
N ARG A 98 3.64 -15.20 -4.29
CA ARG A 98 3.28 -15.44 -5.69
C ARG A 98 2.02 -14.69 -6.15
N LEU A 99 1.07 -14.43 -5.25
CA LEU A 99 -0.18 -13.74 -5.57
C LEU A 99 -0.02 -12.27 -5.99
N LYS A 100 1.14 -11.66 -5.75
CA LYS A 100 1.41 -10.24 -6.00
C LYS A 100 2.00 -10.05 -7.39
N ILE A 101 1.25 -10.51 -8.39
CA ILE A 101 1.69 -10.70 -9.77
C ILE A 101 2.41 -9.46 -10.29
N LEU A 102 1.76 -8.30 -10.28
CA LEU A 102 2.33 -7.12 -10.93
C LEU A 102 3.60 -6.63 -10.22
N TYR A 103 3.70 -6.79 -8.90
CA TYR A 103 4.92 -6.50 -8.15
C TYR A 103 6.07 -7.45 -8.55
N VAL A 104 5.78 -8.75 -8.55
CA VAL A 104 6.74 -9.81 -8.88
C VAL A 104 7.22 -9.69 -10.33
N GLU A 105 6.30 -9.55 -11.29
CA GLU A 105 6.62 -9.47 -12.72
C GLU A 105 7.38 -8.18 -13.06
N THR A 106 7.07 -7.06 -12.39
CA THR A 106 7.86 -5.83 -12.52
C THR A 106 9.29 -6.06 -12.03
N ALA A 107 9.45 -6.70 -10.87
CA ALA A 107 10.78 -7.01 -10.35
C ALA A 107 11.54 -7.99 -11.25
N LYS A 108 10.89 -9.06 -11.75
CA LYS A 108 11.48 -10.02 -12.71
C LYS A 108 11.98 -9.35 -13.98
N LEU A 109 11.17 -8.45 -14.58
CA LEU A 109 11.57 -7.71 -15.77
C LEU A 109 12.84 -6.89 -15.51
N LEU A 110 12.91 -6.21 -14.36
CA LEU A 110 14.10 -5.46 -13.95
C LEU A 110 15.28 -6.39 -13.67
N SER A 111 15.06 -7.56 -13.07
CA SER A 111 16.10 -8.55 -12.78
C SER A 111 16.77 -9.13 -14.04
N GLY A 112 16.16 -8.98 -15.22
CA GLY A 112 16.83 -9.28 -16.49
C GLY A 112 18.06 -8.40 -16.77
N PHE A 113 18.18 -7.26 -16.07
CA PHE A 113 19.25 -6.28 -16.25
C PHE A 113 20.06 -5.99 -14.98
N MET A 114 19.61 -6.46 -13.82
CA MET A 114 20.24 -6.19 -12.53
C MET A 114 19.97 -7.30 -11.51
N ASP A 115 20.67 -7.25 -10.40
CA ASP A 115 20.42 -8.13 -9.25
C ASP A 115 18.95 -8.05 -8.76
N PRO A 116 18.31 -9.19 -8.39
CA PRO A 116 16.91 -9.21 -7.94
C PRO A 116 16.59 -8.35 -6.71
N VAL A 117 17.49 -8.28 -5.74
CA VAL A 117 17.32 -7.45 -4.54
C VAL A 117 17.39 -5.98 -4.92
N LYS A 118 18.31 -5.60 -5.82
CA LYS A 118 18.40 -4.25 -6.37
C LYS A 118 17.16 -3.88 -7.19
N ALA A 119 16.61 -4.82 -7.97
CA ALA A 119 15.35 -4.63 -8.70
C ALA A 119 14.20 -4.31 -7.75
N LEU A 120 14.04 -5.08 -6.66
CA LEU A 120 13.02 -4.82 -5.64
C LEU A 120 13.21 -3.46 -4.96
N ARG A 121 14.44 -3.08 -4.62
CA ARG A 121 14.76 -1.74 -4.06
C ARG A 121 14.44 -0.62 -5.04
N LEU A 122 14.71 -0.83 -6.33
CA LEU A 122 14.40 0.15 -7.38
C LEU A 122 12.89 0.38 -7.50
N VAL A 123 12.07 -0.66 -7.37
CA VAL A 123 10.60 -0.51 -7.35
C VAL A 123 10.17 0.41 -6.20
N SER A 124 10.68 0.20 -4.98
CA SER A 124 10.36 1.07 -3.83
C SER A 124 10.83 2.51 -4.05
N PHE A 125 12.06 2.70 -4.55
CA PHE A 125 12.62 4.03 -4.85
C PHE A 125 11.79 4.80 -5.88
N VAL A 126 11.47 4.16 -7.02
CA VAL A 126 10.66 4.78 -8.08
C VAL A 126 9.25 5.06 -7.57
N SER A 127 8.69 4.20 -6.74
CA SER A 127 7.36 4.40 -6.14
C SER A 127 7.33 5.62 -5.23
N ALA A 128 8.38 5.88 -4.44
CA ALA A 128 8.47 7.08 -3.60
C ALA A 128 8.44 8.37 -4.43
N ILE A 129 9.22 8.41 -5.53
CA ILE A 129 9.22 9.55 -6.45
C ILE A 129 7.85 9.71 -7.11
N ALA A 130 7.25 8.60 -7.57
CA ALA A 130 5.96 8.62 -8.25
C ALA A 130 4.82 9.11 -7.34
N VAL A 131 4.77 8.70 -6.07
CA VAL A 131 3.81 9.24 -5.09
C VAL A 131 3.98 10.75 -4.94
N GLY A 132 5.22 11.22 -4.75
CA GLY A 132 5.50 12.65 -4.62
C GLY A 132 5.11 13.47 -5.85
N ALA A 133 5.46 12.98 -7.04
CA ALA A 133 5.11 13.61 -8.31
C ALA A 133 3.58 13.68 -8.50
N LEU A 134 2.87 12.59 -8.20
CA LEU A 134 1.42 12.55 -8.32
C LEU A 134 0.72 13.52 -7.36
N LEU A 135 1.17 13.60 -6.10
CA LEU A 135 0.63 14.57 -5.14
C LEU A 135 0.92 16.01 -5.59
N MET A 136 2.10 16.27 -6.14
CA MET A 136 2.43 17.58 -6.71
C MET A 136 1.55 17.93 -7.92
N ILE A 137 1.30 16.97 -8.82
CA ILE A 137 0.37 17.13 -9.95
C ILE A 137 -1.04 17.41 -9.43
N TRP A 138 -1.52 16.66 -8.45
CA TRP A 138 -2.83 16.85 -7.85
C TRP A 138 -2.96 18.25 -7.27
N LEU A 139 -2.01 18.69 -6.44
CA LEU A 139 -1.99 20.05 -5.88
C LEU A 139 -1.94 21.13 -6.96
N ALA A 140 -1.14 20.94 -8.01
CA ALA A 140 -1.05 21.89 -9.12
C ALA A 140 -2.38 22.01 -9.87
N ARG A 141 -3.03 20.88 -10.17
CA ARG A 141 -4.31 20.82 -10.87
C ARG A 141 -5.44 21.45 -10.08
N THR A 142 -5.39 21.38 -8.76
CA THR A 142 -6.39 22.00 -7.87
C THR A 142 -6.03 23.39 -7.37
N GLY A 143 -4.91 23.97 -7.82
CA GLY A 143 -4.47 25.32 -7.42
C GLY A 143 -4.02 25.43 -5.96
N THR A 144 -3.63 24.32 -5.34
CA THR A 144 -3.38 24.17 -3.90
C THR A 144 -1.91 23.95 -3.55
N LEU A 145 -0.98 24.23 -4.47
CA LEU A 145 0.47 24.01 -4.28
C LEU A 145 1.05 24.65 -3.01
N MET A 146 0.48 25.76 -2.53
CA MET A 146 0.94 26.38 -1.27
C MET A 146 0.81 25.49 -0.03
N TYR A 147 0.00 24.43 -0.10
CA TYR A 147 -0.20 23.48 0.99
C TYR A 147 0.78 22.31 0.96
N GLY A 148 1.82 22.35 0.13
CA GLY A 148 2.91 21.36 0.15
C GLY A 148 3.43 21.01 1.56
N PRO A 149 3.62 21.96 2.50
CA PRO A 149 4.05 21.64 3.87
C PRO A 149 3.03 20.82 4.66
N VAL A 150 1.73 21.01 4.40
CA VAL A 150 0.65 20.22 5.01
C VAL A 150 0.71 18.78 4.48
N ILE A 151 0.98 18.61 3.18
CA ILE A 151 1.17 17.28 2.58
C ILE A 151 2.44 16.61 3.10
N VAL A 152 3.53 17.35 3.31
CA VAL A 152 4.73 16.80 3.96
C VAL A 152 4.41 16.30 5.36
N ALA A 153 3.68 17.08 6.17
CA ALA A 153 3.26 16.65 7.50
C ALA A 153 2.37 15.39 7.43
N LEU A 154 1.40 15.36 6.53
CA LEU A 154 0.54 14.20 6.28
C LEU A 154 1.36 12.94 5.95
N LEU A 155 2.34 13.05 5.03
CA LEU A 155 3.20 11.93 4.64
C LEU A 155 4.09 11.44 5.79
N ILE A 156 4.61 12.34 6.63
CA ILE A 156 5.39 11.97 7.82
C ILE A 156 4.50 11.17 8.78
N PHE A 157 3.30 11.68 9.11
CA PHE A 157 2.38 10.99 10.02
C PHE A 157 1.79 9.71 9.41
N ALA A 158 1.72 9.59 8.09
CA ALA A 158 1.32 8.38 7.39
C ALA A 158 2.47 7.38 7.19
N ASP A 159 3.63 7.59 7.82
CA ASP A 159 4.81 6.73 7.75
C ASP A 159 5.32 6.48 6.30
N PHE A 160 5.29 7.52 5.46
CA PHE A 160 5.78 7.43 4.08
C PHE A 160 7.27 7.06 4.02
N GLY A 161 8.08 7.66 4.88
CA GLY A 161 9.53 7.41 4.92
C GLY A 161 9.88 5.98 5.31
N GLY A 162 9.20 5.41 6.32
CA GLY A 162 9.40 4.01 6.72
C GLY A 162 8.91 3.05 5.64
N THR A 163 7.72 3.32 5.09
CA THR A 163 7.14 2.51 3.99
C THR A 163 8.04 2.49 2.75
N ALA A 164 8.66 3.61 2.40
CA ALA A 164 9.52 3.73 1.22
C ALA A 164 10.84 2.97 1.34
N GLN A 165 11.36 2.77 2.56
CA GLN A 165 12.60 2.03 2.79
C GLN A 165 12.41 0.51 2.71
N LEU A 166 11.18 0.02 2.87
CA LEU A 166 10.88 -1.41 2.88
C LEU A 166 10.87 -2.01 1.47
N ILE A 167 11.38 -3.23 1.35
CA ILE A 167 11.10 -4.10 0.19
C ILE A 167 9.71 -4.71 0.41
N SER A 168 8.72 -4.03 -0.15
CA SER A 168 7.32 -4.42 -0.05
C SER A 168 6.52 -3.87 -1.25
N PRO A 169 5.37 -4.47 -1.55
CA PRO A 169 4.48 -3.98 -2.60
C PRO A 169 3.65 -2.75 -2.18
N ASP A 170 3.73 -2.32 -0.91
CA ASP A 170 2.83 -1.31 -0.31
C ASP A 170 2.91 0.04 -0.99
N LEU A 171 4.13 0.56 -1.14
CA LEU A 171 4.32 1.86 -1.76
C LEU A 171 4.02 1.83 -3.26
N TYR A 172 4.31 0.69 -3.91
CA TYR A 172 4.00 0.51 -5.32
C TYR A 172 2.48 0.51 -5.56
N ALA A 173 1.71 -0.21 -4.73
CA ALA A 173 0.25 -0.18 -4.78
C ALA A 173 -0.31 1.23 -4.47
N THR A 174 0.34 1.97 -3.55
CA THR A 174 -0.03 3.34 -3.20
C THR A 174 -0.01 4.27 -4.42
N VAL A 175 1.00 4.17 -5.29
CA VAL A 175 1.06 4.97 -6.54
C VAL A 175 -0.24 4.82 -7.34
N PHE A 176 -0.67 3.58 -7.55
CA PHE A 176 -1.86 3.30 -8.34
C PHE A 176 -3.17 3.62 -7.62
N LEU A 177 -3.25 3.46 -6.30
CA LEU A 177 -4.43 3.86 -5.53
C LEU A 177 -4.62 5.38 -5.53
N LEU A 178 -3.54 6.14 -5.35
CA LEU A 178 -3.57 7.60 -5.46
C LEU A 178 -3.93 8.03 -6.88
N ALA A 179 -3.36 7.38 -7.90
CA ALA A 179 -3.66 7.69 -9.29
C ALA A 179 -5.12 7.40 -9.61
N ALA A 180 -5.65 6.27 -9.15
CA ALA A 180 -7.05 5.91 -9.31
C ALA A 180 -7.98 6.94 -8.67
N ALA A 181 -7.68 7.38 -7.45
CA ALA A 181 -8.41 8.42 -6.75
C ALA A 181 -8.40 9.75 -7.52
N PHE A 182 -7.23 10.22 -7.93
CA PHE A 182 -7.08 11.44 -8.70
C PHE A 182 -7.84 11.38 -10.04
N LEU A 183 -7.64 10.30 -10.82
CA LEU A 183 -8.30 10.10 -12.11
C LEU A 183 -9.83 9.97 -11.98
N TYR A 184 -10.32 9.35 -10.91
CA TYR A 184 -11.75 9.30 -10.62
C TYR A 184 -12.31 10.71 -10.39
N LEU A 185 -11.61 11.56 -9.64
CA LEU A 185 -12.06 12.95 -9.44
C LEU A 185 -12.02 13.77 -10.73
N GLU A 186 -11.06 13.50 -11.61
CA GLU A 186 -10.93 14.07 -12.96
C GLU A 186 -11.91 13.48 -14.00
N ARG A 187 -12.81 12.57 -13.59
CA ARG A 187 -13.81 11.92 -14.46
C ARG A 187 -13.24 10.98 -15.52
N LEU A 188 -12.01 10.51 -15.33
CA LEU A 188 -11.35 9.51 -16.18
C LEU A 188 -11.59 8.10 -15.63
N ASP A 189 -12.85 7.65 -15.66
CA ASP A 189 -13.30 6.44 -14.96
C ASP A 189 -12.57 5.16 -15.39
N ILE A 190 -12.31 5.00 -16.70
CA ILE A 190 -11.62 3.82 -17.24
C ILE A 190 -10.17 3.79 -16.78
N ALA A 191 -9.48 4.93 -16.82
CA ALA A 191 -8.10 5.03 -16.35
C ALA A 191 -8.02 4.80 -14.84
N SER A 192 -9.00 5.31 -14.08
CA SER A 192 -9.13 5.02 -12.64
C SER A 192 -9.28 3.52 -12.38
N ALA A 193 -10.20 2.84 -13.09
CA ALA A 193 -10.38 1.40 -12.97
C ALA A 193 -9.12 0.60 -13.35
N ALA A 194 -8.41 1.00 -14.42
CA ALA A 194 -7.15 0.37 -14.80
C ALA A 194 -6.09 0.49 -13.68
N CYS A 195 -5.99 1.66 -13.04
CA CYS A 195 -5.14 1.85 -11.87
C CYS A 195 -5.59 0.99 -10.67
N LEU A 196 -6.88 0.83 -10.42
CA LEU A 196 -7.39 -0.06 -9.36
C LEU A 196 -7.05 -1.52 -9.62
N VAL A 197 -7.19 -1.99 -10.86
CA VAL A 197 -6.78 -3.35 -11.26
C VAL A 197 -5.27 -3.53 -11.04
N ALA A 198 -4.45 -2.55 -11.44
CA ALA A 198 -3.02 -2.59 -11.19
C ALA A 198 -2.71 -2.65 -9.68
N ALA A 199 -3.35 -1.82 -8.86
CA ALA A 199 -3.19 -1.84 -7.41
C ALA A 199 -3.56 -3.21 -6.81
N PHE A 200 -4.64 -3.83 -7.29
CA PHE A 200 -5.05 -5.18 -6.89
C PHE A 200 -4.03 -6.25 -7.30
N LEU A 201 -3.46 -6.19 -8.51
CA LEU A 201 -2.44 -7.13 -8.96
C LEU A 201 -1.10 -6.97 -8.22
N ILE A 202 -0.84 -5.79 -7.65
CA ILE A 202 0.31 -5.54 -6.77
C ILE A 202 0.03 -6.07 -5.35
N ARG A 203 -1.19 -5.84 -4.85
CA ARG A 203 -1.65 -6.24 -3.52
C ARG A 203 -3.13 -6.68 -3.58
N PRO A 204 -3.39 -8.00 -3.59
CA PRO A 204 -4.75 -8.54 -3.70
C PRO A 204 -5.69 -8.15 -2.56
N ASP A 205 -5.16 -7.76 -1.39
CA ASP A 205 -5.97 -7.27 -0.27
C ASP A 205 -6.71 -5.96 -0.58
N HIS A 206 -6.31 -5.22 -1.62
CA HIS A 206 -7.06 -4.06 -2.11
C HIS A 206 -8.40 -4.42 -2.76
N LEU A 207 -8.70 -5.70 -2.99
CA LEU A 207 -10.04 -6.14 -3.40
C LEU A 207 -11.11 -5.68 -2.40
N ALA A 208 -10.80 -5.61 -1.10
CA ALA A 208 -11.71 -5.09 -0.07
C ALA A 208 -12.08 -3.63 -0.36
N PHE A 209 -11.08 -2.78 -0.67
CA PHE A 209 -11.30 -1.39 -1.05
C PHE A 209 -12.12 -1.28 -2.34
N ILE A 210 -11.75 -2.05 -3.37
CA ILE A 210 -12.45 -2.03 -4.67
C ILE A 210 -13.91 -2.44 -4.51
N GLY A 211 -14.20 -3.46 -3.68
CA GLY A 211 -15.56 -3.89 -3.37
C GLY A 211 -16.38 -2.81 -2.69
N VAL A 212 -15.83 -2.17 -1.64
CA VAL A 212 -16.50 -1.05 -0.96
C VAL A 212 -16.70 0.13 -1.91
N PHE A 213 -15.69 0.49 -2.70
CA PHE A 213 -15.78 1.60 -3.64
C PHE A 213 -16.83 1.35 -4.72
N PHE A 214 -16.92 0.12 -5.24
CA PHE A 214 -18.02 -0.29 -6.12
C PHE A 214 -19.39 -0.06 -5.47
N VAL A 215 -19.60 -0.48 -4.22
CA VAL A 215 -20.90 -0.30 -3.54
C VAL A 215 -21.29 1.17 -3.47
N PHE A 216 -20.36 2.05 -3.07
CA PHE A 216 -20.63 3.49 -3.02
C PHE A 216 -20.87 4.08 -4.43
N ALA A 217 -20.08 3.70 -5.42
CA ALA A 217 -20.29 4.13 -6.80
C ALA A 217 -21.64 3.65 -7.38
N ALA A 218 -22.10 2.46 -7.00
CA ALA A 218 -23.39 1.90 -7.39
C ALA A 218 -24.57 2.67 -6.75
N ILE A 219 -24.48 3.00 -5.46
CA ILE A 219 -25.52 3.72 -4.71
C ILE A 219 -25.65 5.17 -5.22
N TYR A 220 -24.53 5.88 -5.35
CA TYR A 220 -24.51 7.30 -5.71
C TYR A 220 -24.41 7.56 -7.22
N GLY A 221 -24.22 6.51 -8.02
CA GLY A 221 -24.36 6.50 -9.47
C GLY A 221 -23.15 6.96 -10.28
N HIS A 222 -22.17 7.64 -9.68
CA HIS A 222 -21.00 8.21 -10.37
C HIS A 222 -19.94 7.14 -10.66
N GLY A 223 -19.70 6.87 -11.95
CA GLY A 223 -18.75 5.84 -12.39
C GLY A 223 -19.23 4.40 -12.15
N ARG A 224 -20.54 4.21 -11.85
CA ARG A 224 -21.10 2.93 -11.37
C ARG A 224 -20.69 1.75 -12.22
N TRP A 225 -20.88 1.82 -13.54
CA TRP A 225 -20.64 0.69 -14.45
C TRP A 225 -19.16 0.34 -14.54
N THR A 226 -18.32 1.36 -14.60
CA THR A 226 -16.87 1.17 -14.66
C THR A 226 -16.33 0.57 -13.36
N MET A 227 -16.79 1.05 -12.20
CA MET A 227 -16.37 0.50 -10.90
C MET A 227 -16.96 -0.91 -10.66
N THR A 228 -18.18 -1.18 -11.12
CA THR A 228 -18.74 -2.54 -11.13
C THR A 228 -17.91 -3.48 -12.00
N GLY A 229 -17.59 -3.08 -13.23
CA GLY A 229 -16.72 -3.85 -14.12
C GLY A 229 -15.35 -4.12 -13.50
N CYS A 230 -14.74 -3.09 -12.89
CA CYS A 230 -13.49 -3.20 -12.16
C CYS A 230 -13.57 -4.25 -11.04
N PHE A 231 -14.62 -4.20 -10.21
CA PHE A 231 -14.83 -5.16 -9.14
C PHE A 231 -15.01 -6.58 -9.66
N VAL A 232 -15.84 -6.78 -10.69
CA VAL A 232 -16.06 -8.10 -11.31
C VAL A 232 -14.76 -8.68 -11.86
N VAL A 233 -13.94 -7.87 -12.55
CA VAL A 233 -12.64 -8.30 -13.05
C VAL A 233 -11.69 -8.68 -11.91
N CYS A 234 -11.54 -7.82 -10.90
CA CYS A 234 -10.64 -8.11 -9.77
C CYS A 234 -11.11 -9.34 -8.97
N PHE A 235 -12.41 -9.49 -8.75
CA PHE A 235 -12.97 -10.65 -8.07
C PHE A 235 -12.77 -11.94 -8.88
N GLY A 236 -12.99 -11.90 -10.19
CA GLY A 236 -12.72 -13.03 -11.08
C GLY A 236 -11.26 -13.45 -11.08
N ILE A 237 -10.34 -12.49 -11.15
CA ILE A 237 -8.89 -12.75 -11.05
C ILE A 237 -8.55 -13.32 -9.66
N TYR A 238 -9.07 -12.75 -8.57
CA TYR A 238 -8.84 -13.25 -7.22
C TYR A 238 -9.29 -14.71 -7.05
N TYR A 239 -10.48 -15.03 -7.55
CA TYR A 239 -11.02 -16.39 -7.53
C TYR A 239 -10.12 -17.37 -8.30
N TRP A 240 -9.64 -16.96 -9.47
CA TRP A 240 -8.72 -17.77 -10.26
C TRP A 240 -7.36 -17.95 -9.56
N LEU A 241 -6.77 -16.86 -9.05
CA LEU A 241 -5.46 -16.90 -8.40
C LEU A 241 -5.43 -17.78 -7.15
N THR A 242 -6.44 -17.65 -6.30
CA THR A 242 -6.52 -18.45 -5.07
C THR A 242 -6.65 -19.96 -5.32
N ARG A 243 -7.10 -20.36 -6.53
CA ARG A 243 -7.17 -21.77 -6.95
C ARG A 243 -5.88 -22.30 -7.54
N VAL A 244 -5.08 -21.45 -8.19
CA VAL A 244 -3.89 -21.86 -8.95
C VAL A 244 -2.60 -21.72 -8.15
N SER A 245 -2.55 -20.83 -7.15
CA SER A 245 -1.30 -20.50 -6.45
C SER A 245 -1.01 -21.34 -5.19
N ASP A 246 -1.73 -22.45 -4.97
CA ASP A 246 -1.69 -23.26 -3.74
C ASP A 246 -1.76 -22.41 -2.46
N HIS A 247 -2.54 -21.32 -2.48
CA HIS A 247 -2.60 -20.41 -1.35
C HIS A 247 -3.30 -21.12 -0.17
N PRO A 248 -2.74 -21.10 1.05
CA PRO A 248 -3.23 -21.88 2.20
C PRO A 248 -4.56 -21.34 2.80
N GLY A 249 -5.21 -20.41 2.10
CA GLY A 249 -6.44 -19.76 2.56
C GLY A 249 -6.21 -18.55 3.47
N TRP A 250 -7.29 -17.80 3.68
CA TRP A 250 -7.28 -16.55 4.46
C TRP A 250 -6.96 -16.78 5.93
N TRP A 251 -7.50 -17.84 6.54
CA TRP A 251 -7.35 -18.10 7.97
C TRP A 251 -5.91 -18.47 8.36
N VAL A 252 -5.25 -19.33 7.55
CA VAL A 252 -3.83 -19.67 7.75
C VAL A 252 -2.96 -18.42 7.65
N HIS A 253 -3.21 -17.56 6.66
CA HIS A 253 -2.49 -16.29 6.50
C HIS A 253 -2.70 -15.35 7.70
N MET A 254 -3.95 -15.23 8.16
CA MET A 254 -4.32 -14.47 9.36
C MET A 254 -3.59 -14.97 10.62
N TRP A 255 -3.55 -16.29 10.82
CA TRP A 255 -2.84 -16.92 11.92
C TRP A 255 -1.35 -16.62 11.87
N PHE A 256 -0.72 -16.86 10.71
CA PHE A 256 0.70 -16.62 10.50
C PHE A 256 1.11 -15.18 10.81
N THR A 257 0.24 -14.22 10.49
CA THR A 257 0.55 -12.79 10.66
C THR A 257 0.28 -12.27 12.08
N HIS A 258 -0.77 -12.75 12.74
CA HIS A 258 -1.25 -12.14 14.00
C HIS A 258 -1.16 -13.02 15.24
N VAL A 259 -0.95 -14.33 15.08
CA VAL A 259 -0.82 -15.27 16.20
C VAL A 259 0.63 -15.63 16.39
N GLU A 260 1.21 -16.30 15.40
CA GLU A 260 2.59 -16.78 15.47
C GLU A 260 3.15 -17.11 14.09
N TYR A 261 4.47 -16.96 13.96
CA TYR A 261 5.21 -17.46 12.80
C TYR A 261 5.43 -18.96 12.96
N VAL A 262 4.90 -19.75 12.03
CA VAL A 262 5.07 -21.21 12.02
C VAL A 262 6.26 -21.63 11.16
N PRO A 263 6.97 -22.72 11.52
CA PRO A 263 8.18 -23.16 10.82
C PRO A 263 7.95 -23.66 9.39
N THR A 264 6.75 -24.15 9.07
CA THR A 264 6.33 -24.61 7.74
C THR A 264 4.82 -24.44 7.60
N LEU A 265 4.33 -24.26 6.37
CA LEU A 265 2.89 -24.29 6.08
C LEU A 265 2.40 -25.69 5.70
N GLU A 266 3.31 -26.65 5.51
CA GLU A 266 2.93 -28.04 5.20
C GLU A 266 2.12 -28.66 6.34
N GLY A 267 0.91 -29.12 6.04
CA GLY A 267 -0.02 -29.67 7.01
C GLY A 267 -0.53 -28.67 8.05
N PHE A 268 -0.23 -27.37 7.90
CA PHE A 268 -0.65 -26.34 8.84
C PHE A 268 -2.07 -25.85 8.50
N ASP A 269 -3.06 -26.41 9.19
CA ASP A 269 -4.48 -26.08 9.05
C ASP A 269 -5.12 -25.86 10.43
N PRO A 270 -4.87 -24.70 11.08
CA PRO A 270 -5.45 -24.41 12.38
C PRO A 270 -6.97 -24.24 12.24
N PRO A 271 -7.79 -24.84 13.13
CA PRO A 271 -9.24 -24.65 13.08
C PRO A 271 -9.62 -23.18 13.32
N PHE A 272 -10.69 -22.73 12.67
CA PHE A 272 -11.21 -21.38 12.92
C PHE A 272 -11.68 -21.23 14.36
N SER A 273 -11.24 -20.15 15.02
CA SER A 273 -11.60 -19.83 16.40
C SER A 273 -12.09 -18.38 16.49
N PRO A 274 -13.38 -18.14 16.77
CA PRO A 274 -13.91 -16.80 16.97
C PRO A 274 -13.20 -16.05 18.10
N ILE A 275 -12.83 -16.75 19.17
CA ILE A 275 -12.12 -16.17 20.32
C ILE A 275 -10.74 -15.67 19.89
N THR A 276 -9.99 -16.50 19.16
CA THR A 276 -8.66 -16.14 18.64
C THR A 276 -8.76 -14.97 17.68
N TYR A 277 -9.77 -14.94 16.80
CA TYR A 277 -10.03 -13.82 15.91
C TYR A 277 -10.30 -12.50 16.68
N VAL A 278 -11.15 -12.52 17.71
CA VAL A 278 -11.38 -11.33 18.56
C VAL A 278 -10.10 -10.90 19.28
N GLN A 279 -9.29 -11.85 19.78
CA GLN A 279 -8.00 -11.53 20.38
C GLN A 279 -7.04 -10.86 19.39
N MET A 280 -7.01 -11.30 18.13
CA MET A 280 -6.22 -10.64 17.07
C MET A 280 -6.68 -9.19 16.87
N LEU A 281 -7.99 -8.95 16.81
CA LEU A 281 -8.54 -7.59 16.68
C LEU A 281 -8.13 -6.70 17.85
N VAL A 282 -8.25 -7.19 19.09
CA VAL A 282 -7.87 -6.44 20.28
C VAL A 282 -6.37 -6.14 20.29
N ARG A 283 -5.52 -7.16 20.07
CA ARG A 283 -4.05 -7.00 20.02
C ARG A 283 -3.64 -6.01 18.95
N SER A 284 -4.21 -6.11 17.76
CA SER A 284 -3.90 -5.20 16.64
C SER A 284 -4.36 -3.78 16.93
N THR A 285 -5.48 -3.60 17.64
CA THR A 285 -5.98 -2.28 18.03
C THR A 285 -5.07 -1.64 19.06
N VAL A 286 -4.67 -2.40 20.09
CA VAL A 286 -3.71 -1.92 21.10
C VAL A 286 -2.37 -1.56 20.45
N ARG A 287 -1.84 -2.40 19.56
CA ARG A 287 -0.60 -2.11 18.82
C ARG A 287 -0.73 -0.87 17.94
N SER A 288 -1.88 -0.71 17.28
CA SER A 288 -2.18 0.47 16.45
C SER A 288 -2.18 1.75 17.28
N LEU A 289 -2.72 1.71 18.51
CA LEU A 289 -2.76 2.86 19.42
C LEU A 289 -1.40 3.18 20.05
N MET A 290 -0.59 2.16 20.35
CA MET A 290 0.65 2.32 21.12
C MET A 290 1.90 2.55 20.26
N SER A 291 1.93 2.02 19.04
CA SER A 291 3.14 1.97 18.22
C SER A 291 2.99 2.55 16.82
N GLN A 292 1.80 3.01 16.46
CA GLN A 292 1.46 3.44 15.11
C GLN A 292 0.65 4.74 15.16
N THR A 293 0.56 5.41 14.02
CA THR A 293 0.02 6.78 13.91
C THR A 293 -1.27 6.84 13.09
N TRP A 294 -1.63 5.78 12.36
CA TRP A 294 -2.76 5.80 11.43
C TRP A 294 -4.10 6.12 12.10
N LEU A 295 -4.35 5.61 13.32
CA LEU A 295 -5.58 5.91 14.07
C LEU A 295 -5.64 7.38 14.49
N ALA A 296 -4.52 7.93 14.97
CA ALA A 296 -4.44 9.33 15.37
C ALA A 296 -4.62 10.26 14.16
N LEU A 297 -4.01 9.91 13.03
CA LEU A 297 -4.15 10.67 11.79
C LEU A 297 -5.57 10.58 11.24
N LEU A 298 -6.17 9.38 11.18
CA LEU A 298 -7.57 9.20 10.79
C LEU A 298 -8.49 10.02 11.70
N PHE A 299 -8.29 9.98 13.01
CA PHE A 299 -9.08 10.77 13.95
C PHE A 299 -8.94 12.28 13.70
N ALA A 300 -7.72 12.77 13.45
CA ALA A 300 -7.48 14.17 13.11
C ALA A 300 -8.17 14.58 11.80
N GLU A 301 -8.13 13.73 10.77
CA GLU A 301 -8.83 13.95 9.50
C GLU A 301 -10.35 13.96 9.68
N MET A 302 -10.91 13.06 10.49
CA MET A 302 -12.33 13.03 10.79
C MET A 302 -12.79 14.26 11.59
N LEU A 303 -11.97 14.74 12.54
CA LEU A 303 -12.24 16.00 13.24
C LEU A 303 -12.18 17.20 12.28
N PHE A 304 -11.19 17.23 11.39
CA PHE A 304 -11.09 18.28 10.37
C PHE A 304 -12.29 18.27 9.44
N PHE A 305 -12.71 17.10 8.97
CA PHE A 305 -13.95 16.93 8.19
C PHE A 305 -15.15 17.50 8.94
N ALA A 306 -15.36 17.08 10.19
CA ALA A 306 -16.52 17.50 10.98
C ALA A 306 -16.55 19.01 11.31
N LYS A 307 -15.37 19.65 11.43
CA LYS A 307 -15.26 21.07 11.83
C LYS A 307 -15.09 22.05 10.68
N CYS A 308 -14.49 21.62 9.57
CA CYS A 308 -14.04 22.52 8.52
C CYS A 308 -14.69 22.26 7.16
N ILE A 309 -15.38 21.13 6.97
CA ILE A 309 -16.00 20.78 5.70
C ILE A 309 -17.52 20.84 5.82
N THR A 310 -18.13 21.61 4.92
CA THR A 310 -19.59 21.62 4.75
C THR A 310 -19.98 20.56 3.74
N LEU A 311 -20.78 19.56 4.17
CA LEU A 311 -21.11 18.38 3.37
C LEU A 311 -21.88 18.71 2.07
N SER A 312 -22.75 19.72 2.10
CA SER A 312 -23.53 20.17 0.95
C SER A 312 -22.68 20.84 -0.13
N GLU A 313 -21.45 21.27 0.19
CA GLU A 313 -20.52 21.90 -0.74
C GLU A 313 -19.44 20.93 -1.29
N LEU A 314 -19.48 19.66 -0.87
CA LEU A 314 -18.69 18.60 -1.49
C LEU A 314 -19.27 18.23 -2.85
N ARG A 315 -18.39 18.05 -3.84
CA ARG A 315 -18.79 17.49 -5.13
C ARG A 315 -19.16 16.01 -4.93
N ASP A 316 -20.10 15.52 -5.72
CA ASP A 316 -20.59 14.15 -5.54
C ASP A 316 -19.47 13.09 -5.61
N ARG A 317 -18.55 13.21 -6.57
CA ARG A 317 -17.41 12.27 -6.69
C ARG A 317 -16.46 12.34 -5.49
N GLU A 318 -16.26 13.51 -4.90
CA GLU A 318 -15.48 13.66 -3.67
C GLU A 318 -16.17 12.95 -2.51
N ARG A 319 -17.49 13.09 -2.41
CA ARG A 319 -18.30 12.42 -1.39
C ARG A 319 -18.23 10.90 -1.53
N VAL A 320 -18.42 10.38 -2.75
CA VAL A 320 -18.34 8.93 -3.04
C VAL A 320 -16.97 8.38 -2.67
N LEU A 321 -15.90 9.03 -3.14
CA LEU A 321 -14.54 8.60 -2.87
C LEU A 321 -14.21 8.68 -1.37
N LEU A 322 -14.56 9.78 -0.70
CA LEU A 322 -14.30 9.97 0.73
C LEU A 322 -15.01 8.88 1.56
N TYR A 323 -16.29 8.63 1.30
CA TYR A 323 -17.04 7.59 2.01
C TYR A 323 -16.50 6.20 1.72
N ALA A 324 -16.16 5.90 0.47
CA ALA A 324 -15.56 4.63 0.09
C ALA A 324 -14.24 4.40 0.81
N VAL A 325 -13.34 5.38 0.82
CA VAL A 325 -12.01 5.26 1.45
C VAL A 325 -12.13 5.08 2.97
N VAL A 326 -12.95 5.90 3.65
CA VAL A 326 -13.18 5.77 5.10
C VAL A 326 -13.79 4.41 5.45
N ALA A 327 -14.85 3.99 4.74
CA ALA A 327 -15.47 2.70 4.97
C ALA A 327 -14.53 1.52 4.66
N SER A 328 -13.63 1.69 3.70
CA SER A 328 -12.65 0.65 3.33
C SER A 328 -11.58 0.45 4.39
N ILE A 329 -11.19 1.48 5.15
CA ILE A 329 -10.31 1.30 6.31
C ILE A 329 -10.98 0.34 7.30
N CYS A 330 -12.26 0.56 7.63
CA CYS A 330 -13.01 -0.32 8.52
C CYS A 330 -13.15 -1.75 7.95
N ALA A 331 -13.56 -1.87 6.70
CA ALA A 331 -13.73 -3.17 6.05
C ALA A 331 -12.41 -3.95 5.99
N LYS A 332 -11.32 -3.29 5.58
CA LYS A 332 -9.98 -3.89 5.53
C LYS A 332 -9.51 -4.29 6.92
N TYR A 333 -9.67 -3.44 7.92
CA TYR A 333 -9.28 -3.73 9.30
C TYR A 333 -10.02 -4.95 9.85
N LEU A 334 -11.30 -5.09 9.56
CA LEU A 334 -12.07 -6.28 9.97
C LEU A 334 -11.61 -7.53 9.22
N VAL A 335 -11.41 -7.46 7.89
CA VAL A 335 -11.00 -8.63 7.10
C VAL A 335 -9.56 -9.07 7.43
N PHE A 336 -8.65 -8.12 7.66
CA PHE A 336 -7.26 -8.40 7.96
C PHE A 336 -6.68 -7.24 8.81
N PRO A 337 -6.63 -7.38 10.15
CA PRO A 337 -6.35 -6.29 11.08
C PRO A 337 -4.87 -5.94 11.17
N HIS A 338 -4.29 -5.58 10.02
CA HIS A 338 -2.95 -5.03 9.99
C HIS A 338 -2.87 -3.80 10.89
N PHE A 339 -1.95 -3.80 11.86
CA PHE A 339 -1.81 -2.68 12.78
C PHE A 339 -0.88 -1.58 12.23
N GLU A 340 0.02 -1.90 11.30
CA GLU A 340 1.07 -0.99 10.81
C GLU A 340 0.51 0.15 9.96
N THR A 341 0.99 1.38 10.17
CA THR A 341 0.52 2.59 9.46
C THR A 341 0.66 2.45 7.94
N ARG A 342 1.72 1.79 7.45
CA ARG A 342 1.99 1.61 6.01
C ARG A 342 0.81 1.04 5.20
N PHE A 343 -0.02 0.17 5.80
CA PHE A 343 -1.17 -0.43 5.10
C PHE A 343 -2.34 0.53 4.91
N TYR A 344 -2.33 1.65 5.64
CA TYR A 344 -3.36 2.70 5.60
C TYR A 344 -2.90 3.97 4.89
N LEU A 345 -1.59 4.10 4.61
CA LEU A 345 -0.97 5.24 3.94
C LEU A 345 -1.75 5.73 2.70
N PRO A 346 -2.13 4.90 1.71
CA PRO A 346 -2.86 5.40 0.54
C PRO A 346 -4.22 5.98 0.94
N TYR A 347 -4.93 5.34 1.87
CA TYR A 347 -6.27 5.77 2.27
C TYR A 347 -6.25 7.09 3.03
N LEU A 348 -5.34 7.23 4.01
CA LEU A 348 -5.12 8.47 4.76
C LEU A 348 -4.71 9.59 3.80
N THR A 349 -3.78 9.31 2.88
CA THR A 349 -3.35 10.31 1.91
C THR A 349 -4.50 10.77 1.00
N ILE A 350 -5.36 9.85 0.53
CA ILE A 350 -6.54 10.20 -0.27
C ILE A 350 -7.52 11.06 0.54
N ILE A 351 -7.82 10.68 1.79
CA ILE A 351 -8.69 11.45 2.69
C ILE A 351 -8.11 12.86 2.87
N GLY A 352 -6.87 12.98 3.31
CA GLY A 352 -6.19 14.26 3.51
C GLY A 352 -6.21 15.14 2.26
N MET A 353 -5.95 14.58 1.08
CA MET A 353 -5.99 15.31 -0.20
C MET A 353 -7.40 15.80 -0.54
N VAL A 354 -8.42 14.94 -0.44
CA VAL A 354 -9.82 15.32 -0.72
C VAL A 354 -10.28 16.41 0.25
N LEU A 355 -10.00 16.25 1.55
CA LEU A 355 -10.37 17.22 2.58
C LEU A 355 -9.68 18.57 2.38
N LEU A 356 -8.37 18.57 2.08
CA LEU A 356 -7.59 19.79 1.85
C LEU A 356 -8.12 20.58 0.64
N VAL A 357 -8.37 19.90 -0.48
CA VAL A 357 -8.88 20.52 -1.71
C VAL A 357 -10.30 21.04 -1.50
N ALA A 358 -11.17 20.25 -0.87
CA ALA A 358 -12.53 20.67 -0.54
C ALA A 358 -12.52 21.92 0.34
N TRP A 359 -11.73 21.93 1.41
CA TRP A 359 -11.62 23.06 2.31
C TRP A 359 -11.12 24.33 1.62
N HIS A 360 -10.08 24.20 0.78
CA HIS A 360 -9.55 25.31 0.01
C HIS A 360 -10.64 25.94 -0.86
N ARG A 361 -11.39 25.11 -1.61
CA ARG A 361 -12.48 25.56 -2.47
C ARG A 361 -13.60 26.24 -1.69
N GLN A 362 -14.00 25.71 -0.53
CA GLN A 362 -15.07 26.29 0.30
C GLN A 362 -14.67 27.64 0.91
N ARG A 363 -13.37 27.92 1.05
CA ARG A 363 -12.84 29.19 1.56
C ARG A 363 -12.58 30.25 0.51
N GLU A 364 -12.47 29.88 -0.77
CA GLU A 364 -12.39 30.89 -1.81
C GLU A 364 -13.72 31.65 -1.86
N PRO A 365 -13.73 32.99 -1.76
CA PRO A 365 -14.95 33.77 -1.91
C PRO A 365 -15.61 33.38 -3.22
N ARG A 366 -16.89 32.99 -3.20
CA ARG A 366 -17.68 32.82 -4.42
C ARG A 366 -17.60 34.16 -5.16
N ALA A 367 -16.74 34.27 -6.16
CA ALA A 367 -16.68 35.46 -6.98
C ALA A 367 -18.09 35.69 -7.50
N ASN A 368 -18.64 36.87 -7.19
CA ASN A 368 -20.00 37.28 -7.53
C ASN A 368 -20.35 36.85 -8.95
N VAL A 369 -21.14 35.80 -9.08
CA VAL A 369 -21.98 35.59 -10.25
C VAL A 369 -23.15 36.54 -10.03
N SER A 370 -22.96 37.80 -10.41
CA SER A 370 -24.08 38.69 -10.69
C SER A 370 -24.87 38.10 -11.87
N PRO A 371 -26.21 38.10 -11.80
CA PRO A 371 -27.10 37.44 -12.75
C PRO A 371 -26.95 37.90 -14.20
#